data_AF-A0A0C9YA99-F1
#
_entry.id   AF-A0A0C9YA99-F1
#
_cell.length_a   1.000
_cell.length_b   1.000
_cell.length_c   1.000
_cell.angle_alpha   90.00
_cell.angle_beta   90.00
_cell.angle_gamma   90.00
#
_symmetry.space_group_name_H-M   'P 1'
#
loop_
_entity.id
_entity.type
_entity.pdbx_description
1 polymer ?
#
loop_
_entity_poly.entity_id
_entity_poly.type
_entity_poly.pdbx_seq_one_letter_code
_entity_poly.pdbx_strand_id
1 'polypeptide(L)'
;MPHSDSLLPLLVAQFELKGHPRRTEHWRLVALASPSTIHIFEVRGNTDSYTYVPEFNFQTPLDKISSYRGGCHIGNLPEGSLEAVKEKLTQVHIVKYNSSWDCQVWVMEAIKLLKEDGYIFPHVTEGNVRLELAEDMNLWQEAEDTVDERLLADARL
;
A
#
# COMPACT_ATOMS: atom_id res chain seq x y z
N MET A 1 -2.63 -28.49 -14.38
CA MET A 1 -2.31 -28.28 -12.96
C MET A 1 -3.06 -27.02 -12.54
N PRO A 2 -4.02 -27.06 -11.62
CA PRO A 2 -4.56 -25.81 -11.09
C PRO A 2 -3.41 -25.15 -10.33
N HIS A 3 -2.98 -23.97 -10.78
CA HIS A 3 -2.15 -23.10 -9.96
C HIS A 3 -2.93 -22.88 -8.67
N SER A 4 -2.36 -23.20 -7.51
CA SER A 4 -2.89 -22.64 -6.28
C SER A 4 -2.84 -21.13 -6.46
N ASP A 5 -4.00 -20.48 -6.55
CA ASP A 5 -4.09 -19.02 -6.58
C ASP A 5 -3.66 -18.53 -5.19
N SER A 6 -2.34 -18.39 -5.02
CA SER A 6 -1.77 -17.78 -3.82
C SER A 6 -2.32 -16.37 -3.73
N LEU A 7 -2.86 -16.03 -2.56
CA LEU A 7 -3.39 -14.70 -2.28
C LEU A 7 -2.32 -13.90 -1.56
N LEU A 8 -1.95 -12.77 -2.13
CA LEU A 8 -1.01 -11.81 -1.57
C LEU A 8 -1.78 -10.78 -0.75
N PRO A 9 -1.50 -10.61 0.55
CA PRO A 9 -2.05 -9.51 1.32
C PRO A 9 -1.70 -8.17 0.69
N LEU A 10 -2.70 -7.31 0.51
CA LEU A 10 -2.54 -5.95 0.01
C LEU A 10 -2.71 -4.96 1.15
N LEU A 11 -1.70 -4.11 1.33
CA LEU A 11 -1.64 -3.10 2.37
C LEU A 11 -1.73 -1.69 1.79
N VAL A 12 -2.26 -0.75 2.57
CA VAL A 12 -1.75 0.62 2.57
C VAL A 12 -0.58 0.65 3.54
N ALA A 13 0.62 0.95 3.07
CA ALA A 13 1.81 1.10 3.91
C ALA A 13 2.15 2.59 4.06
N GLN A 14 2.46 3.00 5.30
CA GLN A 14 2.78 4.38 5.64
C GLN A 14 4.27 4.56 5.88
N PHE A 15 4.82 5.64 5.32
CA PHE A 15 6.23 5.99 5.44
C PHE A 15 6.39 7.43 5.91
N GLU A 16 7.39 7.68 6.76
CA GLU A 16 7.79 9.03 7.15
C GLU A 16 8.10 9.89 5.92
N LEU A 17 7.51 11.09 5.86
CA LEU A 17 7.72 12.09 4.83
C LEU A 17 8.29 13.37 5.46
N LYS A 18 9.52 13.73 5.08
CA LYS A 18 10.19 14.92 5.58
C LYS A 18 10.04 16.09 4.61
N GLY A 19 9.84 17.29 5.16
CA GLY A 19 9.86 18.54 4.38
C GLY A 19 8.60 18.84 3.57
N HIS A 20 7.52 18.09 3.74
CA HIS A 20 6.24 18.40 3.09
C HIS A 20 5.40 19.36 3.96
N PRO A 21 4.82 20.44 3.41
CA PRO A 21 4.23 21.52 4.20
C PRO A 21 2.94 21.14 4.95
N ARG A 22 2.27 20.05 4.54
CA ARG A 22 0.96 19.64 5.08
C ARG A 22 0.87 18.19 5.54
N ARG A 23 1.82 17.34 5.13
CA ARG A 23 1.75 15.89 5.35
C ARG A 23 3.03 15.46 6.04
N THR A 24 2.89 14.55 6.96
CA THR A 24 3.99 13.93 7.69
C THR A 24 4.29 12.54 7.15
N GLU A 25 3.40 11.99 6.31
CA GLU A 25 3.54 10.63 5.79
C GLU A 25 3.19 10.50 4.31
N HIS A 26 3.91 9.58 3.68
CA HIS A 26 3.71 9.10 2.33
C HIS A 26 3.04 7.73 2.37
N TRP A 27 2.00 7.52 1.55
CA TRP A 27 1.30 6.25 1.46
C TRP A 27 1.65 5.52 0.17
N ARG A 28 1.76 4.19 0.26
CA ARG A 28 1.95 3.27 -0.87
C ARG A 28 0.97 2.13 -0.76
N LEU A 29 0.57 1.56 -1.90
CA LEU A 29 -0.03 0.23 -1.90
C LEU A 29 1.11 -0.81 -1.96
N VAL A 30 1.06 -1.83 -1.11
CA VAL A 30 2.08 -2.85 -1.02
C VAL A 30 1.44 -4.24 -0.99
N ALA A 31 1.78 -5.09 -1.95
CA ALA A 31 1.42 -6.52 -1.89
C ALA A 31 2.57 -7.33 -1.29
N LEU A 32 2.28 -8.11 -0.26
CA LEU A 32 3.25 -8.97 0.41
C LEU A 32 3.34 -10.32 -0.31
N ALA A 33 4.46 -10.58 -0.98
CA ALA A 33 4.67 -11.86 -1.68
C ALA A 33 5.36 -12.90 -0.79
N SER A 34 6.31 -12.46 0.03
CA SER A 34 7.01 -13.30 1.00
C SER A 34 7.63 -12.42 2.09
N PRO A 35 8.24 -13.01 3.14
CA PRO A 35 8.96 -12.24 4.15
C PRO A 35 10.09 -11.36 3.61
N SER A 36 10.58 -11.62 2.40
CA SER A 36 11.68 -10.88 1.78
C SER A 36 11.30 -10.10 0.52
N THR A 37 10.07 -10.29 0.02
CA THR A 37 9.68 -9.82 -1.31
C THR A 37 8.33 -9.12 -1.24
N ILE A 38 8.31 -7.88 -1.73
CA ILE A 38 7.09 -7.08 -1.83
C ILE A 38 6.93 -6.50 -3.24
N HIS A 39 5.69 -6.14 -3.58
CA HIS A 39 5.34 -5.38 -4.78
C HIS A 39 4.77 -4.03 -4.35
N ILE A 40 5.25 -2.94 -4.93
CA ILE A 40 4.93 -1.58 -4.53
C ILE A 40 4.19 -0.89 -5.68
N PHE A 41 3.12 -0.17 -5.36
CA PHE A 41 2.44 0.74 -6.27
C PHE A 41 2.30 2.09 -5.59
N GLU A 42 2.88 3.12 -6.19
CA GLU A 42 2.85 4.47 -5.60
C GLU A 42 2.90 5.57 -6.65
N VAL A 43 2.59 6.78 -6.21
CA VAL A 43 2.90 8.00 -6.97
C VAL A 43 4.07 8.71 -6.32
N ARG A 44 5.10 9.01 -7.11
CA ARG A 44 6.30 9.75 -6.68
C ARG A 44 6.35 11.13 -7.33
N GLY A 45 7.09 12.03 -6.70
CA GLY A 45 7.27 13.41 -7.16
C GLY A 45 6.59 14.41 -6.24
N ASN A 46 6.34 15.60 -6.76
CA ASN A 46 5.63 16.66 -6.06
C ASN A 46 4.49 17.20 -6.95
N THR A 47 3.82 18.27 -6.50
CA THR A 47 2.66 18.88 -7.16
C THR A 47 2.82 19.10 -8.67
N ASP A 48 4.02 19.32 -9.21
CA ASP A 48 4.25 19.52 -10.65
C ASP A 48 4.69 18.26 -11.43
N SER A 49 5.08 17.19 -10.74
CA SER A 49 5.90 16.10 -11.29
C SER A 49 5.39 14.70 -10.93
N TYR A 50 4.24 14.62 -10.25
CA TYR A 50 3.65 13.35 -9.87
C TYR A 50 3.59 12.34 -11.03
N THR A 51 4.09 11.14 -10.75
CA THR A 51 4.19 10.02 -11.69
C THR A 51 3.91 8.71 -10.95
N TYR A 52 3.11 7.83 -11.56
CA TYR A 52 2.88 6.48 -11.05
C TYR A 52 4.10 5.59 -11.29
N VAL A 53 4.54 4.88 -10.25
CA VAL A 53 5.75 4.05 -10.24
C VAL A 53 5.42 2.69 -9.60
N PRO A 54 5.19 1.64 -10.41
CA PRO A 54 5.12 0.28 -9.91
C PRO A 54 6.51 -0.34 -9.79
N GLU A 55 6.77 -1.08 -8.71
CA GLU A 55 7.99 -1.87 -8.51
C GLU A 55 7.64 -3.29 -8.09
N PHE A 56 8.21 -4.27 -8.78
CA PHE A 56 7.93 -5.68 -8.54
C PHE A 56 9.16 -6.43 -8.07
N ASN A 57 8.92 -7.45 -7.24
CA ASN A 57 9.98 -8.28 -6.65
C ASN A 57 11.00 -7.44 -5.88
N PHE A 58 10.54 -6.41 -5.16
CA PHE A 58 11.41 -5.58 -4.35
C PHE A 58 11.93 -6.41 -3.17
N GLN A 59 13.23 -6.71 -3.19
CA GLN A 59 13.91 -7.63 -2.26
C GLN A 59 14.32 -6.92 -0.97
N THR A 60 13.37 -6.26 -0.31
CA THR A 60 13.58 -5.70 1.02
C THR A 60 12.27 -5.82 1.78
N PRO A 61 12.27 -6.55 2.92
CA PRO A 61 11.13 -6.62 3.81
C PRO A 61 10.64 -5.22 4.23
N LEU A 62 9.35 -5.08 4.50
CA LEU A 62 8.75 -3.79 4.82
C LEU A 62 9.30 -3.22 6.14
N ASP A 63 9.42 -4.07 7.17
CA ASP A 63 10.02 -3.76 8.49
C ASP A 63 11.50 -3.31 8.41
N LYS A 64 12.21 -3.64 7.33
CA LYS A 64 13.61 -3.21 7.11
C LYS A 64 13.72 -1.86 6.40
N ILE A 65 12.63 -1.29 5.91
CA ILE A 65 12.63 0.05 5.33
C ILE A 65 12.60 1.08 6.45
N SER A 66 13.68 1.84 6.62
CA SER A 66 13.86 2.76 7.76
C SER A 66 12.78 3.85 7.92
N SER A 67 12.11 4.21 6.82
CA SER A 67 11.01 5.18 6.84
C SER A 67 9.65 4.54 7.08
N TYR A 68 9.51 3.21 7.10
CA TYR A 68 8.23 2.53 7.33
C TYR A 68 7.70 2.77 8.75
N ARG A 69 6.37 2.95 8.88
CA ARG A 69 5.69 3.34 10.13
C ARG A 69 4.37 2.57 10.33
N GLY A 70 4.26 1.34 9.82
CA GLY A 70 3.04 0.54 9.91
C GLY A 70 2.14 0.63 8.68
N GLY A 71 1.07 -0.17 8.70
CA GLY A 71 0.17 -0.37 7.56
C GLY A 71 -1.27 -0.70 7.94
N CYS A 72 -2.11 -0.84 6.92
CA CYS A 72 -3.52 -1.21 7.02
C CYS A 72 -3.81 -2.31 5.99
N HIS A 73 -4.37 -3.45 6.43
CA HIS A 73 -4.69 -4.58 5.54
C HIS A 73 -6.02 -4.35 4.85
N ILE A 74 -5.95 -4.05 3.55
CA ILE A 74 -7.13 -3.58 2.80
C ILE A 74 -7.73 -4.64 1.89
N GLY A 75 -7.03 -5.75 1.64
CA GLY A 75 -7.49 -6.75 0.70
C GLY A 75 -6.48 -7.83 0.39
N ASN A 76 -6.78 -8.62 -0.62
CA ASN A 76 -5.90 -9.67 -1.11
C ASN A 76 -5.91 -9.70 -2.64
N LEU A 77 -4.74 -9.96 -3.23
CA LEU A 77 -4.56 -10.09 -4.68
C LEU A 77 -4.20 -11.54 -5.02
N PRO A 78 -4.85 -12.18 -5.99
CA PRO A 78 -4.28 -13.37 -6.62
C PRO A 78 -2.90 -13.04 -7.18
N GLU A 79 -1.89 -13.88 -6.94
CA GLU A 79 -0.50 -13.63 -7.39
C GLU A 79 -0.44 -13.37 -8.91
N GLY A 80 -1.22 -14.12 -9.70
CA GLY A 80 -1.32 -13.93 -11.15
C GLY A 80 -1.98 -12.61 -11.60
N SER A 81 -2.55 -11.81 -10.69
CA SER A 81 -3.22 -10.56 -11.00
C SER A 81 -2.32 -9.32 -10.95
N LEU A 82 -1.07 -9.44 -10.51
CA LEU A 82 -0.18 -8.28 -10.28
C LEU A 82 -0.01 -7.38 -11.53
N GLU A 83 0.20 -7.96 -12.72
CA GLU A 83 0.29 -7.17 -13.96
C GLU A 83 -1.04 -6.51 -14.33
N ALA A 84 -2.16 -7.19 -14.09
CA ALA A 84 -3.49 -6.62 -14.34
C ALA A 84 -3.79 -5.45 -13.38
N VAL A 85 -3.43 -5.59 -12.10
CA VAL A 85 -3.53 -4.53 -11.08
C VAL A 85 -2.64 -3.35 -11.45
N LYS A 86 -1.39 -3.60 -11.86
CA LYS A 86 -0.48 -2.55 -12.33
C LYS A 86 -1.07 -1.73 -13.46
N GLU A 87 -1.63 -2.39 -14.48
CA GLU A 87 -2.27 -1.73 -15.61
C GLU A 87 -3.53 -0.98 -15.17
N LYS A 88 -4.36 -1.60 -14.34
CA LYS A 88 -5.58 -0.97 -13.80
C LYS A 88 -5.27 0.33 -13.05
N LEU A 89 -4.22 0.34 -12.23
CA LEU A 89 -3.80 1.51 -11.46
C LEU A 89 -3.31 2.68 -12.31
N THR A 90 -2.97 2.47 -13.59
CA THR A 90 -2.70 3.58 -14.53
C THR A 90 -3.93 4.45 -14.81
N GLN A 91 -5.13 3.92 -14.56
CA GLN A 91 -6.40 4.62 -14.77
C GLN A 91 -6.73 5.61 -13.65
N VAL A 92 -6.04 5.52 -12.51
CA VAL A 92 -6.20 6.48 -11.41
C VAL A 92 -5.64 7.83 -11.85
N HIS A 93 -6.49 8.85 -11.83
CA HIS A 93 -6.15 10.15 -12.40
C HIS A 93 -5.10 10.88 -11.56
N ILE A 94 -3.96 11.23 -12.18
CA ILE A 94 -2.92 12.03 -11.53
C ILE A 94 -3.17 13.52 -11.82
N VAL A 95 -3.50 14.27 -10.76
CA VAL A 95 -3.75 15.71 -10.87
C VAL A 95 -2.50 16.50 -10.51
N LYS A 96 -1.90 17.14 -11.52
CA LYS A 96 -0.79 18.07 -11.34
C LYS A 96 -1.29 19.48 -11.03
N TYR A 97 -0.43 20.29 -10.41
CA TYR A 97 -0.68 21.69 -10.05
C TYR A 97 -1.84 21.91 -9.07
N ASN A 98 -2.29 20.87 -8.36
CA ASN A 98 -3.33 20.94 -7.34
C ASN A 98 -2.76 20.61 -5.95
N SER A 99 -2.69 21.60 -5.07
CA SER A 99 -2.14 21.43 -3.71
C SER A 99 -2.99 20.55 -2.77
N SER A 100 -4.23 20.25 -3.16
CA SER A 100 -5.13 19.35 -2.42
C SER A 100 -5.02 17.90 -2.88
N TRP A 101 -4.24 17.63 -3.94
CA TRP A 101 -4.01 16.29 -4.46
C TRP A 101 -2.59 15.84 -4.12
N ASP A 102 -2.48 14.64 -3.56
CA ASP A 102 -1.21 14.04 -3.11
C ASP A 102 -1.28 12.50 -3.21
N CYS A 103 -0.23 11.80 -2.75
CA CYS A 103 -0.18 10.34 -2.78
C CYS A 103 -1.28 9.68 -1.95
N GLN A 104 -1.77 10.30 -0.86
CA GLN A 104 -2.85 9.73 -0.05
C GLN A 104 -4.17 9.79 -0.82
N VAL A 105 -4.43 10.89 -1.55
CA VAL A 105 -5.58 11.00 -2.45
C VAL A 105 -5.51 9.93 -3.54
N TRP A 106 -4.36 9.76 -4.18
CA TRP A 106 -4.16 8.71 -5.20
C TRP A 106 -4.42 7.31 -4.63
N VAL A 107 -3.89 6.99 -3.44
CA VAL A 107 -4.13 5.69 -2.78
C VAL A 107 -5.61 5.46 -2.52
N MET A 108 -6.34 6.47 -2.04
CA MET A 108 -7.78 6.32 -1.79
C MET A 108 -8.61 6.15 -3.08
N GLU A 109 -8.21 6.78 -4.18
CA GLU A 109 -8.82 6.57 -5.50
C GLU A 109 -8.49 5.18 -6.06
N ALA A 110 -7.24 4.73 -5.91
CA ALA A 110 -6.81 3.38 -6.25
C ALA A 110 -7.60 2.31 -5.49
N ILE A 111 -7.83 2.51 -4.19
CA ILE A 111 -8.66 1.62 -3.37
C ILE A 111 -10.08 1.51 -3.94
N LYS A 112 -10.71 2.64 -4.28
CA LYS A 112 -12.06 2.63 -4.87
C LYS A 112 -12.09 1.83 -6.17
N LEU A 113 -11.11 2.05 -7.04
CA LEU A 113 -10.98 1.36 -8.32
C LEU A 113 -10.79 -0.15 -8.15
N LEU A 114 -9.89 -0.57 -7.25
CA LEU A 114 -9.63 -1.99 -6.99
C LEU A 114 -10.77 -2.68 -6.24
N LYS A 115 -11.59 -1.92 -5.50
CA LYS A 115 -12.79 -2.42 -4.84
C LYS A 115 -13.88 -2.83 -5.83
N GLU A 116 -14.02 -2.11 -6.94
CA GLU A 116 -14.93 -2.47 -8.04
C GLU A 116 -14.54 -3.81 -8.68
N ASP A 117 -13.25 -4.16 -8.68
CA ASP A 117 -12.71 -5.42 -9.20
C ASP A 117 -12.68 -6.55 -8.14
N GLY A 118 -13.14 -6.28 -6.91
CA GLY A 118 -13.26 -7.28 -5.84
C GLY A 118 -11.98 -7.57 -5.06
N TYR A 119 -10.91 -6.79 -5.26
CA TYR A 119 -9.62 -6.99 -4.57
C TYR A 119 -9.58 -6.41 -3.15
N ILE A 120 -10.42 -5.41 -2.87
CA ILE A 120 -10.47 -4.68 -1.59
C ILE A 120 -11.65 -5.18 -0.76
N PHE A 121 -11.45 -5.35 0.54
CA PHE A 121 -12.52 -5.76 1.45
C PHE A 121 -13.69 -4.75 1.47
N PRO A 122 -14.94 -5.22 1.56
CA PRO A 122 -16.11 -4.35 1.51
C PRO A 122 -16.16 -3.26 2.59
N HIS A 123 -15.60 -3.52 3.77
CA HIS A 123 -15.62 -2.60 4.91
C HIS A 123 -14.55 -1.50 4.84
N VAL A 124 -13.58 -1.60 3.93
CA VAL A 124 -12.50 -0.62 3.79
C VAL A 124 -13.07 0.72 3.30
N THR A 125 -12.87 1.75 4.11
CA THR A 125 -13.22 3.16 3.89
C THR A 125 -12.03 4.04 4.25
N GLU A 126 -12.03 5.32 3.84
CA GLU A 126 -10.95 6.25 4.22
C GLU A 126 -10.82 6.39 5.74
N GLY A 127 -11.93 6.47 6.46
CA GLY A 127 -11.94 6.53 7.92
C GLY A 127 -11.30 5.30 8.55
N ASN A 128 -11.61 4.11 8.03
CA ASN A 128 -11.01 2.85 8.48
C ASN A 128 -9.50 2.81 8.22
N VAL A 129 -9.08 3.15 7.01
CA VAL A 129 -7.64 3.17 6.63
C VAL A 129 -6.86 4.13 7.53
N ARG A 130 -7.37 5.34 7.78
CA ARG A 130 -6.69 6.31 8.64
C ARG A 130 -6.61 5.85 10.09
N LEU A 131 -7.66 5.21 10.60
CA LEU A 131 -7.69 4.68 11.96
C LEU A 131 -6.67 3.54 12.10
N GLU A 132 -6.72 2.53 11.23
CA GLU A 132 -5.81 1.39 11.28
C GLU A 132 -4.35 1.81 11.10
N LEU A 133 -4.05 2.75 10.18
CA LEU A 133 -2.69 3.27 10.03
C LEU A 133 -2.19 3.98 11.31
N ALA A 134 -3.05 4.74 11.99
CA ALA A 134 -2.66 5.40 13.23
C ALA A 134 -2.44 4.39 14.37
N GLU A 135 -3.28 3.35 14.45
CA GLU A 135 -3.13 2.26 15.41
C GLU A 135 -1.84 1.46 15.15
N ASP A 136 -1.59 1.05 13.91
CA ASP A 136 -0.39 0.28 13.55
C ASP A 136 0.90 1.10 13.68
N MET A 137 0.83 2.42 13.45
CA MET A 137 1.92 3.34 13.75
C MET A 137 2.25 3.40 15.25
N ASN A 138 1.25 3.33 16.14
CA ASN A 138 1.51 3.27 17.58
C ASN A 138 2.21 1.95 17.95
N LEU A 139 1.78 0.83 17.38
CA LEU A 139 2.45 -0.46 17.57
C LEU A 139 3.91 -0.41 17.13
N TRP A 140 4.16 0.18 15.96
CA TRP A 140 5.53 0.40 15.47
C TRP A 140 6.36 1.26 16.44
N GLN A 141 5.78 2.29 17.05
CA GLN A 141 6.46 3.13 18.05
C GLN A 141 6.77 2.38 19.34
N GLU A 142 5.91 1.44 19.73
CA GLU A 142 6.05 0.60 20.92
C GLU A 142 6.93 -0.64 20.66
N ALA A 143 7.42 -0.81 19.43
CA ALA A 143 8.16 -1.98 18.96
C ALA A 143 7.38 -3.29 19.12
N GLU A 144 6.05 -3.22 18.93
CA GLU A 144 5.17 -4.38 18.78
C GLU A 144 5.03 -4.79 17.31
N ASP A 145 4.51 -6.00 17.08
CA ASP A 145 4.36 -6.57 15.73
C ASP A 145 3.35 -5.75 14.90
N THR A 146 3.86 -5.18 13.80
CA THR A 146 3.07 -4.42 12.81
C THR A 146 2.25 -5.34 11.91
N VAL A 147 1.31 -4.76 11.14
CA VAL A 147 0.38 -5.55 10.32
C VAL A 147 1.07 -6.50 9.35
N ASP A 148 2.20 -6.12 8.74
CA ASP A 148 2.94 -6.97 7.81
C ASP A 148 3.57 -8.17 8.51
N GLU A 149 4.14 -7.97 9.70
CA GLU A 149 4.71 -9.04 10.52
C GLU A 149 3.64 -10.06 10.93
N ARG A 150 2.48 -9.58 11.38
CA ARG A 150 1.33 -10.43 11.75
C ARG A 150 0.82 -11.25 10.56
N LEU A 151 0.63 -10.62 9.40
CA LEU A 151 0.14 -11.29 8.21
C LEU A 151 1.12 -12.35 7.69
N LEU A 152 2.42 -12.06 7.71
CA LEU A 152 3.44 -13.02 7.31
C LEU A 152 3.55 -14.18 8.30
N ALA A 153 3.35 -13.94 9.60
CA ALA A 153 3.33 -14.98 10.62
C ALA A 153 2.10 -15.89 10.50
N ASP A 154 0.93 -15.34 10.16
CA ASP A 154 -0.32 -16.09 9.96
C ASP A 154 -0.34 -16.88 8.66
N ALA A 155 0.30 -16.36 7.61
CA ALA A 155 0.33 -16.98 6.28
C ALA A 155 1.10 -18.31 6.23
N ARG A 156 1.93 -18.65 7.24
CA ARG A 156 2.79 -19.85 7.35
C ARG A 156 2.98 -20.62 6.03
N LEU A 157 3.75 -20.00 5.12
CA LEU A 157 4.54 -20.68 4.09
C LEU A 157 5.69 -21.46 4.72
#